data_AF-A0A7S2R408-F1
#
_entry.id   AF-A0A7S2R408-F1
#
_cell.length_a   1.000
_cell.length_b   1.000
_cell.length_c   1.000
_cell.angle_alpha   90.00
_cell.angle_beta   90.00
_cell.angle_gamma   90.00
#
_symmetry.space_group_name_H-M   'P 1'
#
loop_
_entity.id
_entity.type
_entity.pdbx_description
1 polymer ?
#
loop_
_entity_poly.entity_id
_entity_poly.type
_entity_poly.pdbx_seq_one_letter_code
_entity_poly.pdbx_strand_id
1 'polypeptide(L)'
;DVAAMRAMRRLLDYLPSSAEKDSFVHKPVTDPGDRLIPALDQLVPDDPNTPYDMKDVIRNVVDHGDLFEIMPASAQNICIGFARMEGRTVGIVGNNPMSLAGCLDISAATKAARFVRFCNIFNIPILTFVDVPGFLPGVTQEHELFRIIDQACTI
;
A
#
# COMPACT_ATOMS: atom_id res chain seq x y z
N ASP A 1 -4.81 -5.53 -25.62
CA ASP A 1 -4.74 -4.08 -25.91
C ASP A 1 -5.81 -3.24 -25.22
N VAL A 2 -7.11 -3.47 -25.44
CA VAL A 2 -8.18 -2.63 -24.85
C VAL A 2 -8.13 -2.56 -23.32
N ALA A 3 -7.90 -3.70 -22.64
CA ALA A 3 -7.76 -3.74 -21.18
C ALA A 3 -6.55 -2.92 -20.67
N ALA A 4 -5.44 -2.94 -21.41
CA ALA A 4 -4.23 -2.20 -21.07
C ALA A 4 -4.47 -0.68 -21.16
N MET A 5 -5.15 -0.20 -22.21
CA MET A 5 -5.49 1.22 -22.34
C MET A 5 -6.44 1.71 -21.24
N ARG A 6 -7.40 0.88 -20.82
CA ARG A 6 -8.30 1.20 -19.69
C ARG A 6 -7.53 1.28 -18.37
N ALA A 7 -6.62 0.34 -18.12
CA ALA A 7 -5.77 0.36 -16.94
C ALA A 7 -4.86 1.58 -16.92
N MET A 8 -4.28 1.95 -18.07
CA MET A 8 -3.45 3.15 -18.20
C MET A 8 -4.24 4.43 -17.92
N ARG A 9 -5.47 4.55 -18.45
CA ARG A 9 -6.35 5.69 -18.14
C ARG A 9 -6.66 5.76 -16.64
N ARG A 10 -6.99 4.63 -16.02
CA ARG A 10 -7.24 4.57 -14.57
C ARG A 10 -6.00 4.92 -13.74
N LEU A 11 -4.80 4.53 -14.18
CA LEU A 11 -3.56 4.93 -13.53
C LEU A 11 -3.33 6.44 -13.62
N LEU A 12 -3.45 7.01 -14.83
CA LEU A 12 -3.30 8.45 -15.06
C LEU A 12 -4.32 9.27 -14.25
N ASP A 13 -5.51 8.72 -14.02
CA ASP A 13 -6.51 9.35 -13.16
C ASP A 13 -6.01 9.55 -11.71
N TYR A 14 -5.16 8.68 -11.16
CA TYR A 14 -4.60 8.86 -9.80
C TYR A 14 -3.39 9.78 -9.77
N LEU A 15 -2.65 9.88 -10.86
CA LEU A 15 -1.39 10.62 -10.89
C LEU A 15 -1.60 12.12 -11.13
N PRO A 16 -0.86 12.99 -10.43
CA PRO A 16 -0.84 14.40 -10.77
C PRO A 16 -0.10 14.62 -12.09
N SER A 17 -0.52 15.63 -12.86
CA SER A 17 0.11 15.99 -14.15
C SER A 17 1.55 16.48 -14.00
N SER A 18 1.91 16.99 -12.82
CA SER A 18 3.25 17.49 -12.46
C SER A 18 3.50 17.28 -10.96
N ALA A 19 4.75 17.40 -10.52
CA ALA A 19 5.13 17.38 -9.11
C ALA A 19 4.75 18.68 -8.36
N GLU A 20 4.20 19.68 -9.05
CA GLU A 20 3.72 20.92 -8.44
C GLU A 20 2.48 20.65 -7.56
N LYS A 21 2.44 21.27 -6.37
CA LYS A 21 1.40 21.08 -5.35
C LYS A 21 -0.03 21.32 -5.84
N ASP A 22 -0.23 22.08 -6.92
CA ASP A 22 -1.55 22.42 -7.46
C ASP A 22 -2.08 21.39 -8.47
N SER A 23 -1.31 20.31 -8.74
CA SER A 23 -1.67 19.28 -9.71
C SER A 23 -2.55 18.16 -9.13
N PHE A 24 -2.90 18.20 -7.84
CA PHE A 24 -3.73 17.17 -7.21
C PHE A 24 -5.20 17.32 -7.62
N VAL A 25 -5.66 16.38 -8.43
CA VAL A 25 -7.07 16.31 -8.82
C VAL A 25 -7.90 15.81 -7.64
N HIS A 26 -8.56 16.75 -6.95
CA HIS A 26 -9.60 16.45 -5.98
C HIS A 26 -10.85 15.97 -6.72
N LYS A 27 -11.16 14.68 -6.61
CA LYS A 27 -12.42 14.15 -7.14
C LYS A 27 -13.56 14.42 -6.16
N PRO A 28 -14.79 14.68 -6.64
CA PRO A 28 -15.94 14.86 -5.76
C PRO A 28 -16.12 13.62 -4.89
N VAL A 29 -16.11 13.85 -3.58
CA VAL A 29 -16.22 12.79 -2.57
C VAL A 29 -17.69 12.53 -2.32
N THR A 30 -18.10 11.29 -2.56
CA THR A 30 -19.45 10.80 -2.23
C THR A 30 -19.44 9.84 -1.03
N ASP A 31 -18.26 9.45 -0.55
CA ASP A 31 -18.08 8.55 0.59
C ASP A 31 -17.77 9.39 1.85
N PRO A 32 -18.56 9.29 2.93
CA PRO A 32 -18.29 10.03 4.16
C PRO A 32 -17.03 9.50 4.86
N GLY A 33 -16.09 10.40 5.23
CA GLY A 33 -14.86 10.05 5.94
C GLY A 33 -15.09 9.40 7.33
N ASP A 34 -16.25 9.67 7.95
CA ASP A 34 -16.64 9.12 9.25
C ASP A 34 -17.43 7.80 9.14
N ARG A 35 -17.31 7.08 8.02
CA ARG A 35 -18.01 5.81 7.83
C ARG A 35 -17.55 4.79 8.87
N LEU A 36 -18.47 4.40 9.75
CA LEU A 36 -18.26 3.25 10.62
C LEU A 36 -18.27 1.98 9.77
N ILE A 37 -17.21 1.18 9.91
CA ILE A 37 -17.08 -0.11 9.23
C ILE A 37 -16.95 -1.19 10.30
N PRO A 38 -18.07 -1.68 10.85
CA PRO A 38 -18.05 -2.72 11.88
C PRO A 38 -17.40 -4.03 11.41
N ALA A 39 -17.29 -4.22 10.09
CA ALA A 39 -16.62 -5.37 9.50
C ALA A 39 -15.10 -5.38 9.77
N LEU A 40 -14.46 -4.23 10.01
CA LEU A 40 -13.03 -4.17 10.38
C LEU A 40 -12.77 -4.85 11.73
N ASP A 41 -13.69 -4.72 12.69
CA ASP A 41 -13.57 -5.35 14.01
C ASP A 41 -13.63 -6.89 13.93
N GLN A 42 -14.24 -7.44 12.86
CA GLN A 42 -14.32 -8.88 12.63
C GLN A 42 -13.24 -9.39 11.68
N LEU A 43 -12.54 -8.50 10.98
CA LEU A 43 -11.58 -8.87 9.95
C LEU A 43 -10.20 -9.19 10.52
N VAL A 44 -9.85 -8.61 11.67
CA VAL A 44 -8.65 -8.96 12.43
C VAL A 44 -9.05 -10.08 13.41
N PRO A 45 -8.61 -11.33 13.20
CA PRO A 45 -8.94 -12.42 14.10
C PRO A 45 -8.27 -12.20 15.46
N ASP A 46 -8.94 -12.59 16.55
CA ASP A 46 -8.34 -12.60 17.89
C ASP A 46 -7.15 -13.57 18.00
N ASP A 47 -7.07 -14.57 17.11
CA ASP A 47 -5.95 -15.50 17.01
C ASP A 47 -4.85 -14.94 16.10
N PRO A 48 -3.64 -14.65 16.63
CA PRO A 48 -2.53 -14.11 15.85
C PRO A 48 -1.99 -15.05 14.77
N ASN A 49 -2.37 -16.34 14.80
CA ASN A 49 -1.97 -17.32 13.78
C ASN A 49 -2.96 -17.43 12.63
N THR A 50 -4.14 -16.83 12.74
CA THR A 50 -5.14 -16.90 11.67
C THR A 50 -4.82 -15.82 10.63
N PRO A 51 -4.45 -16.19 9.39
CA PRO A 51 -4.12 -15.21 8.37
C PRO A 51 -5.41 -14.55 7.85
N TYR A 52 -5.34 -13.24 7.62
CA TYR A 52 -6.41 -12.45 7.00
C TYR A 52 -5.91 -11.74 5.74
N ASP A 53 -6.80 -11.36 4.83
CA ASP A 53 -6.41 -10.62 3.63
C ASP A 53 -6.28 -9.13 3.94
N MET A 54 -5.04 -8.63 3.98
CA MET A 54 -4.77 -7.20 4.16
C MET A 54 -5.40 -6.35 3.04
N LYS A 55 -5.63 -6.92 1.85
CA LYS A 55 -6.29 -6.19 0.76
C LYS A 55 -7.73 -5.85 1.12
N ASP A 56 -8.40 -6.68 1.92
CA ASP A 56 -9.77 -6.41 2.35
C ASP A 56 -9.81 -5.31 3.41
N VAL A 57 -8.82 -5.24 4.32
CA VAL A 57 -8.63 -4.07 5.20
C VAL A 57 -8.50 -2.80 4.36
N ILE A 58 -7.57 -2.82 3.38
CA ILE A 58 -7.29 -1.67 2.53
C ILE A 58 -8.55 -1.23 1.78
N ARG A 59 -9.28 -2.16 1.16
CA ARG A 59 -10.55 -1.86 0.45
C ARG A 59 -11.63 -1.30 1.35
N ASN A 60 -11.64 -1.63 2.64
CA ASN A 60 -12.59 -1.05 3.57
C ASN A 60 -12.19 0.39 3.97
N VAL A 61 -10.89 0.67 4.08
CA VAL A 61 -10.39 1.99 4.50
C VAL A 61 -10.45 3.03 3.38
N VAL A 62 -10.26 2.63 2.13
CA VAL A 62 -10.20 3.57 0.99
C VAL A 62 -11.57 3.91 0.42
N ASP A 63 -11.69 5.10 -0.17
CA ASP A 63 -12.93 5.59 -0.78
C ASP A 63 -13.49 4.56 -1.79
N HIS A 64 -14.76 4.16 -1.61
CA HIS A 64 -15.45 3.18 -2.48
C HIS A 64 -14.75 1.82 -2.63
N GLY A 65 -13.74 1.50 -1.81
CA GLY A 65 -12.90 0.32 -1.96
C GLY A 65 -12.08 0.29 -3.25
N ASP A 66 -11.84 1.45 -3.85
CA ASP A 66 -11.15 1.58 -5.12
C ASP A 66 -9.62 1.54 -4.96
N LEU A 67 -9.08 0.32 -4.89
CA LEU A 67 -7.64 0.07 -4.87
C LEU A 67 -7.12 -0.28 -6.27
N PHE A 68 -6.13 0.48 -6.75
CA PHE A 68 -5.37 0.18 -7.96
C PHE A 68 -4.02 -0.45 -7.59
N GLU A 69 -3.98 -1.77 -7.55
CA GLU A 69 -2.79 -2.53 -7.19
C GLU A 69 -1.71 -2.48 -8.29
N ILE A 70 -0.47 -2.22 -7.89
CA ILE A 70 0.69 -2.21 -8.77
C ILE A 70 1.44 -3.55 -8.64
N MET A 71 1.65 -4.19 -9.79
CA MET A 71 2.35 -5.49 -9.89
C MET A 71 1.74 -6.58 -8.98
N PRO A 72 0.45 -6.95 -9.16
CA PRO A 72 -0.24 -7.93 -8.31
C PRO A 72 0.39 -9.34 -8.35
N ALA A 73 1.05 -9.70 -9.45
CA ALA A 73 1.68 -11.01 -9.61
C ALA A 73 3.10 -11.10 -9.02
N SER A 74 3.70 -9.98 -8.59
CA SER A 74 5.09 -9.93 -8.12
C SER A 74 5.14 -9.60 -6.64
N ALA A 75 5.94 -10.34 -5.86
CA ALA A 75 6.12 -10.15 -4.42
C ALA A 75 4.77 -9.95 -3.70
N GLN A 76 3.96 -11.01 -3.67
CA GLN A 76 2.60 -11.00 -3.10
C GLN A 76 2.57 -10.85 -1.57
N ASN A 77 3.73 -10.95 -0.92
CA ASN A 77 3.95 -10.61 0.48
C ASN A 77 3.79 -9.11 0.75
N ILE A 78 4.02 -8.23 -0.24
CA ILE A 78 3.74 -6.80 -0.10
C ILE A 78 2.74 -6.28 -1.14
N CYS A 79 1.65 -5.72 -0.64
CA CYS A 79 0.67 -5.01 -1.44
C CYS A 79 1.11 -3.55 -1.59
N ILE A 80 1.20 -3.09 -2.83
CA ILE A 80 1.39 -1.67 -3.14
C ILE A 80 0.35 -1.24 -4.15
N GLY A 81 -0.13 0.00 -4.06
CA GLY A 81 -1.15 0.49 -4.97
C GLY A 81 -1.52 1.94 -4.75
N PHE A 82 -2.31 2.49 -5.65
CA PHE A 82 -2.92 3.80 -5.48
C PHE A 82 -4.36 3.63 -5.00
N ALA A 83 -4.78 4.52 -4.12
CA ALA A 83 -6.16 4.62 -3.68
C ALA A 83 -6.53 6.09 -3.51
N ARG A 84 -7.76 6.35 -3.09
CA ARG A 84 -8.22 7.68 -2.74
C ARG A 84 -8.76 7.71 -1.32
N MET A 85 -8.53 8.83 -0.66
CA MET A 85 -9.06 9.14 0.65
C MET A 85 -9.49 10.61 0.64
N GLU A 86 -10.76 10.86 0.96
CA GLU A 86 -11.37 12.19 0.84
C GLU A 86 -11.10 12.83 -0.53
N GLY A 87 -11.15 12.04 -1.61
CA GLY A 87 -10.97 12.52 -2.98
C GLY A 87 -9.52 12.85 -3.37
N ARG A 88 -8.56 12.74 -2.44
CA ARG A 88 -7.12 12.90 -2.68
C ARG A 88 -6.47 11.56 -2.97
N THR A 89 -5.51 11.53 -3.90
CA THR A 89 -4.74 10.31 -4.17
C THR A 89 -3.81 10.01 -3.00
N VAL A 90 -3.84 8.77 -2.53
CA VAL A 90 -2.91 8.22 -1.53
C VAL A 90 -2.21 6.99 -2.11
N GLY A 91 -0.92 6.84 -1.82
CA GLY A 91 -0.17 5.61 -2.08
C GLY A 91 -0.36 4.65 -0.92
N ILE A 92 -0.69 3.40 -1.18
CA ILE A 92 -0.84 2.36 -0.17
C ILE A 92 0.37 1.43 -0.22
N VAL A 93 0.93 1.12 0.94
CA VAL A 93 1.94 0.08 1.14
C VAL A 93 1.48 -0.81 2.29
N GLY A 94 1.29 -2.10 2.09
CA GLY A 94 0.77 -2.99 3.13
C GLY A 94 1.42 -4.37 3.09
N ASN A 95 1.69 -4.93 4.27
CA ASN A 95 2.15 -6.31 4.38
C ASN A 95 0.98 -7.29 4.26
N ASN A 96 1.15 -8.40 3.55
CA ASN A 96 0.10 -9.41 3.41
C ASN A 96 0.49 -10.72 4.11
N PRO A 97 -0.11 -11.06 5.27
CA PRO A 97 0.26 -12.25 6.04
C PRO A 97 -0.10 -13.56 5.31
N MET A 98 -1.03 -13.53 4.34
CA MET A 98 -1.42 -14.68 3.51
C MET A 98 -0.28 -15.22 2.62
N SER A 99 0.72 -14.41 2.31
CA SER A 99 1.83 -14.78 1.43
C SER A 99 3.16 -14.73 2.19
N LEU A 100 3.85 -15.87 2.29
CA LEU A 100 5.15 -16.01 2.99
C LEU A 100 5.10 -15.47 4.45
N ALA A 101 3.97 -15.57 5.13
CA ALA A 101 3.75 -15.04 6.49
C ALA A 101 4.06 -13.53 6.62
N GLY A 102 3.94 -12.77 5.53
CA GLY A 102 4.29 -11.34 5.52
C GLY A 102 5.80 -11.07 5.70
N CYS A 103 6.65 -12.07 5.45
CA CYS A 103 8.10 -11.89 5.60
C CYS A 103 8.65 -11.01 4.48
N LEU A 104 9.47 -10.02 4.84
CA LEU A 104 10.07 -9.06 3.91
C LEU A 104 11.22 -9.73 3.14
N ASP A 105 10.98 -10.05 1.87
CA ASP A 105 12.00 -10.54 0.94
C ASP A 105 12.66 -9.40 0.14
N ILE A 106 13.82 -9.63 -0.45
CA ILE A 106 14.56 -8.69 -1.32
C ILE A 106 13.65 -8.17 -2.45
N SER A 107 12.80 -9.05 -3.00
CA SER A 107 11.84 -8.72 -4.05
C SER A 107 10.79 -7.73 -3.56
N ALA A 108 10.29 -7.93 -2.34
CA ALA A 108 9.28 -7.06 -1.71
C ALA A 108 9.88 -5.71 -1.32
N ALA A 109 11.08 -5.70 -0.74
CA ALA A 109 11.80 -4.48 -0.40
C ALA A 109 12.08 -3.62 -1.65
N THR A 110 12.53 -4.24 -2.75
CA THR A 110 12.78 -3.53 -4.01
C THR A 110 11.49 -2.97 -4.62
N LYS A 111 10.40 -3.73 -4.56
CA LYS A 111 9.06 -3.31 -5.02
C LYS A 111 8.56 -2.11 -4.21
N ALA A 112 8.63 -2.19 -2.89
CA ALA A 112 8.23 -1.14 -1.96
C ALA A 112 9.06 0.14 -2.17
N ALA A 113 10.39 0.01 -2.19
CA ALA A 113 11.31 1.15 -2.30
C ALA A 113 11.10 1.93 -3.61
N ARG A 114 10.88 1.24 -4.74
CA ARG A 114 10.58 1.92 -6.01
C ARG A 114 9.25 2.67 -5.95
N PHE A 115 8.24 2.10 -5.31
CA PHE A 115 6.93 2.73 -5.15
C PHE A 115 6.97 3.95 -4.22
N VAL A 116 7.65 3.83 -3.08
CA VAL A 116 7.84 4.94 -2.12
C VAL A 116 8.58 6.10 -2.78
N ARG A 117 9.67 5.82 -3.51
CA ARG A 117 10.41 6.85 -4.26
C ARG A 117 9.54 7.53 -5.30
N PHE A 118 8.71 6.77 -6.01
CA PHE A 118 7.78 7.33 -6.98
C PHE A 118 6.77 8.25 -6.30
N CYS A 119 6.13 7.82 -5.21
CA CYS A 119 5.16 8.63 -4.48
C CYS A 119 5.79 9.91 -3.92
N ASN A 120 7.03 9.83 -3.41
CA ASN A 120 7.76 10.98 -2.89
C ASN A 120 8.02 12.04 -3.97
N ILE A 121 8.42 11.63 -5.19
CA ILE A 121 8.67 12.57 -6.31
C ILE A 121 7.41 13.34 -6.69
N PHE A 122 6.24 12.70 -6.63
CA PHE A 122 4.96 13.31 -6.99
C PHE A 122 4.22 13.92 -5.80
N ASN A 123 4.86 14.05 -4.64
CA ASN A 123 4.25 14.54 -3.39
C ASN A 123 2.98 13.77 -2.97
N ILE A 124 2.87 12.50 -3.36
CA ILE A 124 1.71 11.66 -3.03
C ILE A 124 1.88 11.15 -1.60
N PRO A 125 0.93 11.41 -0.70
CA PRO A 125 0.98 10.88 0.67
C PRO A 125 0.94 9.35 0.68
N ILE A 126 1.70 8.74 1.58
CA ILE A 126 1.81 7.28 1.69
C ILE A 126 1.12 6.83 2.97
N LEU A 127 0.21 5.85 2.85
CA LEU A 127 -0.42 5.15 3.94
C LEU A 127 0.18 3.74 4.03
N THR A 128 0.80 3.43 5.16
CA THR A 128 1.46 2.15 5.38
C THR A 128 0.67 1.28 6.36
N PHE A 129 0.24 0.10 5.93
CA PHE A 129 -0.37 -0.93 6.77
C PHE A 129 0.70 -1.90 7.26
N VAL A 130 1.04 -1.77 8.53
CA VAL A 130 2.07 -2.59 9.17
C VAL A 130 1.38 -3.67 9.98
N ASP A 131 1.38 -4.89 9.42
CA ASP A 131 1.04 -6.10 10.15
C ASP A 131 2.29 -6.97 10.21
N VAL A 132 3.09 -6.72 11.25
CA VAL A 132 4.27 -7.52 11.55
C VAL A 132 4.04 -8.03 12.96
N PRO A 133 3.98 -9.35 13.20
CA PRO A 133 3.80 -9.93 14.54
C PRO A 133 5.00 -9.73 15.48
N GLY A 134 5.88 -8.75 15.21
CA GLY A 134 7.20 -8.63 15.80
C GLY A 134 8.26 -9.37 14.97
N PHE A 135 9.50 -8.90 15.07
CA PHE A 135 10.64 -9.50 14.37
C PHE A 135 10.93 -10.90 14.92
N LEU A 136 11.10 -11.90 14.03
CA LEU A 136 11.75 -13.16 14.37
C LEU A 136 13.21 -12.86 14.77
N PRO A 137 13.64 -13.12 16.02
CA PRO A 137 15.03 -12.88 16.40
C PRO A 137 15.95 -13.87 15.66
N GLY A 138 16.85 -13.34 14.82
CA GLY A 138 17.80 -14.11 14.03
C GLY A 138 18.96 -13.25 13.53
N VAL A 139 20.19 -13.61 13.92
CA VAL A 139 21.45 -12.89 13.60
C VAL A 139 21.74 -12.68 12.11
N THR A 140 21.11 -13.47 11.23
CA THR A 140 21.19 -13.31 9.77
C THR A 140 20.26 -12.23 9.23
N GLN A 141 19.12 -11.97 9.88
CA GLN A 141 18.15 -10.93 9.47
C GLN A 141 18.52 -9.54 9.99
N GLU A 142 19.25 -9.45 11.11
CA GLU A 142 19.74 -8.17 11.65
C GLU A 142 20.69 -7.44 10.68
N HIS A 143 21.52 -8.18 9.92
CA HIS A 143 22.45 -7.59 8.96
C HIS A 143 21.74 -6.98 7.73
N GLU A 144 20.63 -7.53 7.27
CA GLU A 144 19.84 -6.92 6.20
C GLU A 144 19.01 -5.73 6.70
N LEU A 145 18.55 -5.80 7.96
CA LEU A 145 17.74 -4.77 8.58
C LEU A 145 18.47 -3.43 8.69
N PHE A 146 19.76 -3.43 9.05
CA PHE A 146 20.56 -2.20 9.08
C PHE A 146 20.65 -1.54 7.70
N ARG A 147 20.70 -2.30 6.61
CA ARG A 147 20.82 -1.74 5.26
C ARG A 147 19.51 -1.16 4.73
N ILE A 148 18.39 -1.73 5.14
CA ILE A 148 17.04 -1.28 4.75
C ILE A 148 16.64 -0.02 5.53
N ILE A 149 16.94 0.04 6.84
CA ILE A 149 16.71 1.24 7.66
C ILE A 149 17.59 2.40 7.16
N ASP A 150 18.85 2.16 6.79
CA ASP A 150 19.73 3.21 6.25
C ASP A 150 19.23 3.76 4.89
N GLN A 151 18.64 2.90 4.04
CA GLN A 151 18.01 3.32 2.78
C GLN A 151 16.70 4.07 2.96
N ALA A 152 15.93 3.78 4.03
CA ALA A 152 14.69 4.47 4.34
C ALA A 152 14.92 5.82 5.06
N CYS A 153 15.94 5.91 5.91
CA CYS A 153 16.30 7.13 6.65
C CYS A 153 17.12 8.15 5.85
N THR A 154 17.69 7.78 4.69
CA THR A 154 18.39 8.73 3.81
C THR A 154 17.44 9.42 2.80
N ILE A 155 16.12 9.40 3.06
CA ILE A 155 15.08 10.11 2.27
C ILE A 155 14.53 11.26 3.10
#